data_AF-A0A966DMX6-F1
#
_entry.id   AF-A0A966DMX6-F1
#
_cell.length_a   1.000
_cell.length_b   1.000
_cell.length_c   1.000
_cell.angle_alpha   90.00
_cell.angle_beta   90.00
_cell.angle_gamma   90.00
#
_symmetry.space_group_name_H-M   'P 1'
#
loop_
_entity.id
_entity.type
_entity.pdbx_description
1 polymer ?
#
loop_
_entity_poly.entity_id
_entity_poly.type
_entity_poly.pdbx_seq_one_letter_code
_entity_poly.pdbx_strand_id
1 'polypeptide(L)'
;SSSRGEFIDHYRFIVEHQLRVTKPGRIAAIHVQQIATQKAKDGYIGLSDFRGDVIRLFQSVGWIFHGEATIWKDPQAQSIRAKVFSLAFTTKNRDSSNCRPALADYLLLFRKPGDNAVKIPHHAREGEVTNDDWIEWAGPIWFDHTGDIGGEKYGPVWTTIRESETLNARAGRENADERHIAPLQLEFIRRCILLYSNPGELVLSPFGGIGSEPYVAVKNGRRAVSCELKPSYWESAVKVMRDLDYQMSLPTLLDELA
;
A
#
# COMPACT_ATOMS: atom_id res chain seq x y z
N SER A 1 -2.90 18.34 -10.19
CA SER A 1 -1.71 19.20 -10.20
C SER A 1 -0.99 19.09 -11.53
N SER A 2 -0.53 20.22 -12.08
CA SER A 2 0.16 20.31 -13.38
C SER A 2 1.68 20.12 -13.27
N SER A 3 2.27 20.29 -12.09
CA SER A 3 3.71 20.14 -11.83
C SER A 3 4.02 19.34 -10.55
N ARG A 4 5.28 18.93 -10.37
CA ARG A 4 5.75 18.27 -9.14
C ARG A 4 5.64 19.19 -7.92
N GLY A 5 5.99 20.47 -8.05
CA GLY A 5 5.88 21.45 -6.96
C GLY A 5 4.43 21.60 -6.51
N GLU A 6 3.52 21.85 -7.46
CA GLU A 6 2.09 21.97 -7.19
C GLU A 6 1.49 20.68 -6.58
N PHE A 7 1.98 19.51 -6.99
CA PHE A 7 1.60 18.25 -6.34
C PHE A 7 1.99 18.23 -4.85
N ILE A 8 3.23 18.61 -4.53
CA ILE A 8 3.72 18.62 -3.15
C ILE A 8 2.96 19.65 -2.31
N ASP A 9 2.65 20.81 -2.87
CA ASP A 9 1.87 21.86 -2.19
C ASP A 9 0.45 21.39 -1.87
N HIS A 10 -0.23 20.75 -2.84
CA HIS A 10 -1.56 20.19 -2.60
C HIS A 10 -1.51 19.03 -1.60
N TYR A 11 -0.50 18.17 -1.70
CA TYR A 11 -0.37 17.03 -0.80
C TYR A 11 -0.06 17.49 0.64
N ARG A 12 0.68 18.58 0.83
CA ARG A 12 0.98 19.18 2.13
C ARG A 12 -0.26 19.38 3.00
N PHE A 13 -1.34 19.93 2.44
CA PHE A 13 -2.59 20.15 3.19
C PHE A 13 -3.14 18.86 3.80
N ILE A 14 -3.08 17.75 3.06
CA ILE A 14 -3.54 16.45 3.53
C ILE A 14 -2.59 15.91 4.60
N VAL A 15 -1.27 16.03 4.41
CA VAL A 15 -0.25 15.57 5.38
C VAL A 15 -0.35 16.33 6.71
N GLU A 16 -0.61 17.64 6.68
CA GLU A 16 -0.82 18.48 7.87
C GLU A 16 -2.07 18.06 8.65
N HIS A 17 -3.18 17.81 7.94
CA HIS A 17 -4.40 17.34 8.60
C HIS A 17 -4.30 15.91 9.10
N GLN A 18 -3.59 15.02 8.40
CA GLN A 18 -3.25 13.69 8.92
C GLN A 18 -2.46 13.79 10.23
N LEU A 19 -1.48 14.69 10.32
CA LEU A 19 -0.72 14.90 11.56
C LEU A 19 -1.62 15.40 12.67
N ARG A 20 -2.51 16.36 12.37
CA ARG A 20 -3.46 16.93 13.33
C ARG A 20 -4.35 15.86 13.97
N VAL A 21 -4.92 14.97 13.16
CA VAL A 21 -5.93 13.99 13.64
C VAL A 21 -5.35 12.69 14.19
N THR A 22 -4.13 12.31 13.79
CA THR A 22 -3.48 11.10 14.31
C THR A 22 -3.19 11.22 15.80
N LYS A 23 -3.34 10.15 16.60
CA LYS A 23 -2.95 10.17 18.03
C LYS A 23 -1.41 10.26 18.17
N PRO A 24 -0.87 10.95 19.19
CA PRO A 24 0.57 10.94 19.46
C PRO A 24 1.17 9.53 19.51
N GLY A 25 2.37 9.35 18.96
CA GLY A 25 3.06 8.07 18.90
C GLY A 25 2.48 7.03 17.92
N ARG A 26 1.44 7.36 17.15
CA ARG A 26 0.86 6.47 16.12
C ARG A 26 1.47 6.70 14.74
N ILE A 27 1.18 5.75 13.85
CA ILE A 27 1.81 5.60 12.55
C ILE A 27 0.89 6.04 11.42
N ALA A 28 1.45 6.75 10.44
CA ALA A 28 0.92 6.86 9.08
C ALA A 28 1.76 5.97 8.17
N ALA A 29 1.11 5.05 7.45
CA ALA A 29 1.72 4.11 6.52
C ALA A 29 1.43 4.56 5.09
N ILE A 30 2.46 4.84 4.31
CA ILE A 30 2.33 5.42 2.96
C ILE A 30 2.96 4.48 1.95
N HIS A 31 2.15 3.98 1.02
CA HIS A 31 2.65 3.25 -0.16
C HIS A 31 3.10 4.25 -1.23
N VAL A 32 4.28 4.04 -1.80
CA VAL A 32 4.81 4.89 -2.88
C VAL A 32 5.74 4.10 -3.80
N GLN A 33 5.80 4.47 -5.07
CA GLN A 33 6.78 3.98 -6.05
C GLN A 33 7.59 5.15 -6.59
N GLN A 34 8.84 4.91 -7.01
CA GLN A 34 9.58 5.91 -7.79
C GLN A 34 8.95 6.11 -9.17
N ILE A 35 9.11 7.30 -9.74
CA ILE A 35 8.50 7.64 -11.03
C ILE A 35 9.59 7.63 -12.11
N ALA A 36 9.37 6.90 -13.20
CA ALA A 36 10.28 6.91 -14.34
C ALA A 36 10.19 8.24 -15.11
N THR A 37 11.36 8.83 -15.42
CA THR A 37 11.42 9.99 -16.32
C THR A 37 11.38 9.54 -17.78
N GLN A 38 10.85 10.39 -18.64
CA GLN A 38 10.65 10.13 -20.05
C GLN A 38 11.47 11.10 -20.89
N LYS A 39 12.21 10.58 -21.88
CA LYS A 39 13.04 11.41 -22.77
C LYS A 39 12.27 12.57 -23.42
N ALA A 40 11.02 12.33 -23.83
CA ALA A 40 10.19 13.33 -24.50
C ALA A 40 9.75 14.48 -23.57
N LYS A 41 9.60 14.21 -22.27
CA LYS A 41 9.10 15.17 -21.28
C LYS A 41 10.22 15.81 -20.46
N ASP A 42 11.17 14.99 -20.02
CA ASP A 42 12.19 15.34 -19.05
C ASP A 42 13.58 15.50 -19.70
N GLY A 43 13.73 15.17 -21.00
CA GLY A 43 14.99 15.27 -21.74
C GLY A 43 15.94 14.08 -21.58
N TYR A 44 15.69 13.21 -20.59
CA TYR A 44 16.50 12.02 -20.31
C TYR A 44 15.63 10.82 -19.86
N ILE A 45 16.22 9.62 -19.88
CA ILE A 45 15.61 8.40 -19.32
C ILE A 45 16.28 8.12 -17.98
N GLY A 46 15.49 7.96 -16.93
CA GLY A 46 15.98 7.80 -15.58
C GLY A 46 14.83 7.67 -14.58
N LEU A 47 15.07 8.12 -13.35
CA LEU A 47 14.08 8.13 -12.27
C LEU A 47 13.99 9.52 -11.65
N SER A 48 12.79 9.88 -11.21
CA SER A 48 12.51 10.99 -10.32
C SER A 48 12.43 10.45 -8.89
N ASP A 49 13.12 11.11 -7.95
CA ASP A 49 13.11 10.76 -6.52
C ASP A 49 11.80 11.18 -5.82
N PHE A 50 10.69 10.59 -6.26
CA PHE A 50 9.37 10.84 -5.68
C PHE A 50 9.24 10.32 -4.25
N ARG A 51 9.80 9.14 -3.96
CA ARG A 51 9.85 8.59 -2.60
C ARG A 51 10.51 9.58 -1.63
N GLY A 52 11.68 10.12 -2.01
CA GLY A 52 12.36 11.10 -1.19
C GLY A 52 11.57 12.39 -1.03
N ASP A 53 10.86 12.85 -2.07
CA ASP A 53 10.00 14.04 -1.97
C ASP A 53 8.88 13.85 -0.93
N VAL A 54 8.27 12.66 -0.90
CA VAL A 54 7.25 12.31 0.09
C VAL A 54 7.85 12.30 1.50
N ILE A 55 9.03 11.69 1.70
CA ILE A 55 9.72 11.70 3.00
C ILE A 55 10.01 13.13 3.46
N ARG A 56 10.60 13.95 2.58
CA ARG A 56 10.90 15.37 2.86
C ARG A 56 9.64 16.15 3.21
N LEU A 57 8.55 15.94 2.49
CA LEU A 57 7.27 16.59 2.77
C LEU A 57 6.76 16.24 4.18
N PHE A 58 6.66 14.95 4.50
CA PHE A 58 6.18 14.50 5.81
C PHE A 58 7.04 15.05 6.96
N GLN A 59 8.36 14.98 6.83
CA GLN A 59 9.28 15.54 7.81
C GLN A 59 9.12 17.06 7.95
N SER A 60 8.93 17.79 6.85
CA SER A 60 8.72 19.25 6.89
C SER A 60 7.43 19.66 7.61
N VAL A 61 6.45 18.77 7.69
CA VAL A 61 5.18 18.98 8.42
C VAL A 61 5.29 18.60 9.90
N GLY A 62 6.35 17.88 10.30
CA GLY A 62 6.60 17.48 11.69
C GLY A 62 6.40 15.99 11.98
N TRP A 63 6.20 15.15 10.96
CA TRP A 63 6.27 13.70 11.13
C TRP A 63 7.71 13.22 11.31
N ILE A 64 7.88 12.12 12.02
CA ILE A 64 9.17 11.42 12.13
C ILE A 64 9.17 10.28 11.12
N PHE A 65 10.09 10.30 10.15
CA PHE A 65 10.31 9.12 9.32
C PHE A 65 10.92 8.00 10.17
N HIS A 66 10.13 6.96 10.41
CA HIS A 66 10.39 5.96 11.45
C HIS A 66 10.99 4.67 10.89
N GLY A 67 10.63 4.30 9.67
CA GLY A 67 11.12 3.10 9.01
C GLY A 67 10.49 2.93 7.63
N GLU A 68 10.97 1.92 6.90
CA GLU A 68 10.41 1.54 5.61
C GLU A 68 10.60 0.06 5.31
N ALA A 69 9.80 -0.46 4.40
CA ALA A 69 9.99 -1.75 3.76
C ALA A 69 9.95 -1.59 2.24
N THR A 70 10.76 -2.39 1.54
CA THR A 70 10.73 -2.50 0.07
C THR A 70 9.76 -3.60 -0.32
N ILE A 71 8.87 -3.32 -1.25
CA ILE A 71 7.89 -4.28 -1.72
C ILE A 71 8.42 -4.78 -3.05
N TRP A 72 8.82 -6.05 -3.04
CA TRP A 72 9.39 -6.68 -4.20
C TRP A 72 8.35 -6.78 -5.31
N LYS A 73 8.82 -6.63 -6.55
CA LYS A 73 8.00 -6.70 -7.75
C LYS A 73 8.70 -7.52 -8.80
N ASP A 74 7.92 -8.31 -9.55
CA ASP A 74 8.47 -9.18 -10.58
C ASP A 74 8.99 -8.35 -11.77
N PRO A 75 10.31 -8.40 -12.06
CA PRO A 75 10.89 -7.68 -13.18
C PRO A 75 10.38 -8.18 -14.54
N GLN A 76 10.11 -9.47 -14.69
CA GLN A 76 9.59 -10.05 -15.92
C GLN A 76 8.13 -9.63 -16.15
N ALA A 77 7.29 -9.71 -15.11
CA ALA A 77 5.91 -9.24 -15.19
C ALA A 77 5.83 -7.73 -15.47
N GLN A 78 6.69 -6.91 -14.85
CA GLN A 78 6.81 -5.48 -15.18
C GLN A 78 7.26 -5.26 -16.62
N SER A 79 8.29 -5.98 -17.07
CA SER A 79 8.80 -5.87 -18.44
C SER A 79 7.74 -6.20 -19.48
N ILE A 80 6.95 -7.25 -19.27
CA ILE A 80 5.93 -7.70 -20.22
C ILE A 80 4.73 -6.75 -20.23
N ARG A 81 4.18 -6.43 -19.05
CA ARG A 81 2.96 -5.60 -18.93
C ARG A 81 3.20 -4.16 -19.38
N ALA A 82 4.29 -3.55 -18.93
CA ALA A 82 4.59 -2.14 -19.20
C ALA A 82 5.57 -1.93 -20.38
N LYS A 83 6.04 -3.01 -21.03
CA LYS A 83 7.00 -2.96 -22.15
C LYS A 83 8.23 -2.11 -21.82
N VAL A 84 8.77 -2.30 -20.61
CA VAL A 84 9.84 -1.45 -20.06
C VAL A 84 11.16 -1.73 -20.78
N PHE A 85 11.62 -0.74 -21.55
CA PHE A 85 12.86 -0.85 -22.33
C PHE A 85 14.08 -1.30 -21.51
N SER A 86 14.25 -0.78 -20.29
CA SER A 86 15.41 -1.11 -19.44
C SER A 86 15.40 -2.52 -18.86
N LEU A 87 14.27 -3.24 -18.94
CA LEU A 87 14.11 -4.62 -18.45
C LEU A 87 14.13 -5.65 -19.58
N ALA A 88 14.02 -5.21 -20.85
CA ALA A 88 13.98 -6.13 -21.98
C ALA A 88 15.31 -6.86 -22.18
N PHE A 89 15.26 -8.17 -22.44
CA PHE A 89 16.45 -8.97 -22.74
C PHE A 89 17.22 -8.46 -23.97
N THR A 90 16.52 -7.92 -24.97
CA THR A 90 17.15 -7.30 -26.15
C THR A 90 18.00 -6.10 -25.78
N THR A 91 17.55 -5.26 -24.84
CA THR A 91 18.33 -4.14 -24.31
C THR A 91 19.57 -4.65 -23.58
N LYS A 92 19.41 -5.60 -22.65
CA LYS A 92 20.54 -6.23 -21.92
C LYS A 92 21.59 -6.81 -22.87
N ASN A 93 21.15 -7.55 -23.87
CA ASN A 93 22.01 -8.24 -24.82
C ASN A 93 22.70 -7.28 -25.80
N ARG A 94 22.12 -6.10 -26.05
CA ARG A 94 22.72 -5.07 -26.90
C ARG A 94 23.71 -4.21 -26.12
N ASP A 95 23.28 -3.64 -25.00
CA ASP A 95 24.09 -2.77 -24.16
C ASP A 95 23.45 -2.65 -22.76
N SER A 96 24.08 -3.32 -21.79
CA SER A 96 23.60 -3.38 -20.40
C SER A 96 23.69 -2.03 -19.66
N SER A 97 24.39 -1.02 -20.17
CA SER A 97 24.36 0.33 -19.58
C SER A 97 22.98 0.99 -19.67
N ASN A 98 22.13 0.51 -20.59
CA ASN A 98 20.74 0.93 -20.74
C ASN A 98 19.76 0.16 -19.84
N CYS A 99 20.26 -0.79 -19.05
CA CYS A 99 19.46 -1.57 -18.13
C CYS A 99 19.43 -0.94 -16.74
N ARG A 100 18.33 -1.16 -16.02
CA ARG A 100 18.21 -0.92 -14.59
C ARG A 100 17.26 -1.94 -13.97
N PRO A 101 17.37 -2.23 -12.67
CA PRO A 101 16.39 -3.06 -11.97
C PRO A 101 14.96 -2.52 -12.12
N ALA A 102 14.00 -3.42 -11.91
CA ALA A 102 12.59 -3.10 -11.93
C ALA A 102 12.23 -2.14 -10.79
N LEU A 103 11.09 -1.44 -10.93
CA LEU A 103 10.66 -0.53 -9.88
C LEU A 103 10.03 -1.35 -8.76
N ALA A 104 10.62 -1.26 -7.57
CA ALA A 104 9.98 -1.71 -6.35
C ALA A 104 9.00 -0.64 -5.84
N ASP A 105 7.98 -1.10 -5.12
CA ASP A 105 7.15 -0.22 -4.31
C ASP A 105 7.79 -0.09 -2.91
N TYR A 106 7.36 0.90 -2.14
CA TYR A 106 7.87 1.17 -0.80
C TYR A 106 6.71 1.43 0.16
N LEU A 107 6.80 0.85 1.36
CA LEU A 107 6.02 1.24 2.51
C LEU A 107 6.87 2.20 3.33
N LEU A 108 6.45 3.45 3.43
CA LEU A 108 7.05 4.45 4.31
C LEU A 108 6.24 4.54 5.61
N LEU A 109 6.91 4.45 6.75
CA LEU A 109 6.29 4.55 8.07
C LEU A 109 6.67 5.88 8.71
N PHE A 110 5.66 6.70 8.99
CA PHE A 110 5.82 7.97 9.66
C PHE A 110 5.18 7.93 11.04
N ARG A 111 5.92 8.31 12.08
CA ARG A 111 5.42 8.39 13.45
C ARG A 111 5.08 9.82 13.83
N LYS A 112 3.89 10.03 14.39
CA LYS A 112 3.54 11.31 15.01
C LYS A 112 4.35 11.49 16.30
N PRO A 113 5.02 12.64 16.53
CA PRO A 113 5.73 12.90 17.78
C PRO A 113 4.85 12.73 19.03
N GLY A 114 5.48 12.37 20.14
CA GLY A 114 4.85 12.14 21.43
C GLY A 114 4.62 10.66 21.75
N ASP A 115 4.23 10.39 22.98
CA ASP A 115 4.07 9.02 23.48
C ASP A 115 2.73 8.43 23.10
N ASN A 116 2.74 7.17 22.68
CA ASN A 116 1.52 6.42 22.46
C ASN A 116 0.88 6.03 23.80
N ALA A 117 -0.20 6.71 24.17
CA ALA A 117 -0.94 6.48 25.41
C ALA A 117 -1.68 5.12 25.43
N VAL A 118 -2.17 4.65 24.28
CA VAL A 118 -2.86 3.37 24.15
C VAL A 118 -1.95 2.41 23.39
N LYS A 119 -1.29 1.51 24.11
CA LYS A 119 -0.35 0.54 23.53
C LYS A 119 -1.06 -0.43 22.57
N ILE A 120 -0.26 -1.08 21.72
CA ILE A 120 -0.71 -2.09 20.76
C ILE A 120 0.08 -3.36 21.07
N PRO A 121 -0.32 -4.15 22.08
CA PRO A 121 0.41 -5.33 22.47
C PRO A 121 0.10 -6.51 21.53
N HIS A 122 1.07 -7.39 21.35
CA HIS A 122 0.94 -8.65 20.61
C HIS A 122 1.49 -9.80 21.44
N HIS A 123 0.87 -10.98 21.34
CA HIS A 123 1.29 -12.18 22.06
C HIS A 123 2.10 -13.10 21.15
N ALA A 124 3.02 -13.86 21.73
CA ALA A 124 4.00 -14.61 20.95
C ALA A 124 3.39 -15.66 20.00
N ARG A 125 2.25 -16.25 20.35
CA ARG A 125 1.66 -17.42 19.66
C ARG A 125 0.17 -17.30 19.35
N GLU A 126 -0.46 -16.21 19.77
CA GLU A 126 -1.91 -16.03 19.65
C GLU A 126 -2.26 -14.56 19.40
N GLY A 127 -3.49 -14.30 18.99
CA GLY A 127 -3.96 -12.97 18.62
C GLY A 127 -3.70 -12.66 17.14
N GLU A 128 -3.67 -11.36 16.82
CA GLU A 128 -3.69 -10.89 15.43
C GLU A 128 -2.33 -10.89 14.74
N VAL A 129 -1.26 -10.80 15.54
CA VAL A 129 0.14 -10.81 15.09
C VAL A 129 0.94 -11.63 16.08
N THR A 130 1.41 -12.79 15.63
CA THR A 130 2.29 -13.67 16.40
C THR A 130 3.76 -13.29 16.20
N ASN A 131 4.66 -13.95 16.93
CA ASN A 131 6.10 -13.76 16.68
C ASN A 131 6.53 -14.23 15.29
N ASP A 132 5.90 -15.28 14.75
CA ASP A 132 6.21 -15.78 13.41
C ASP A 132 5.77 -14.77 12.34
N ASP A 133 4.57 -14.18 12.51
CA ASP A 133 4.10 -13.07 11.67
C ASP A 133 5.07 -11.88 11.76
N TRP A 134 5.50 -11.51 12.97
CA TRP A 134 6.45 -10.40 13.16
C TRP A 134 7.81 -10.67 12.52
N ILE A 135 8.36 -11.88 12.67
CA ILE A 135 9.64 -12.26 12.03
C ILE A 135 9.56 -12.07 10.52
N GLU A 136 8.44 -12.44 9.90
CA GLU A 136 8.21 -12.20 8.48
C GLU A 136 8.06 -10.71 8.17
N TRP A 137 7.19 -10.00 8.88
CA TRP A 137 6.79 -8.64 8.52
C TRP A 137 7.84 -7.59 8.89
N ALA A 138 8.73 -7.89 9.83
CA ALA A 138 9.92 -7.09 10.13
C ALA A 138 11.02 -7.20 9.06
N GLY A 139 10.87 -8.11 8.10
CA GLY A 139 11.77 -8.22 6.95
C GLY A 139 11.82 -6.92 6.15
N PRO A 140 13.01 -6.48 5.69
CA PRO A 140 13.15 -5.23 4.93
C PRO A 140 12.57 -5.32 3.52
N ILE A 141 12.26 -6.54 3.07
CA ILE A 141 11.68 -6.82 1.76
C ILE A 141 10.41 -7.67 1.96
N TRP A 142 9.28 -7.18 1.44
CA TRP A 142 8.01 -7.89 1.43
C TRP A 142 7.77 -8.50 0.05
N PHE A 143 7.55 -9.81 0.00
CA PHE A 143 7.45 -10.58 -1.24
C PHE A 143 5.99 -10.88 -1.62
N ASP A 144 5.74 -10.86 -2.94
CA ASP A 144 4.43 -11.03 -3.54
C ASP A 144 4.05 -12.51 -3.77
N HIS A 145 5.01 -13.31 -4.23
CA HIS A 145 4.83 -14.74 -4.49
C HIS A 145 6.02 -15.53 -3.95
N THR A 146 5.82 -16.84 -3.78
CA THR A 146 6.86 -17.83 -3.43
C THR A 146 8.11 -17.42 -4.16
N GLY A 147 9.20 -17.13 -3.45
CA GLY A 147 10.45 -16.58 -3.99
C GLY A 147 11.14 -17.55 -4.95
N ASP A 148 10.41 -17.98 -5.98
CA ASP A 148 10.71 -19.01 -6.95
C ASP A 148 11.49 -18.34 -8.07
N ILE A 149 12.64 -17.80 -7.67
CA ILE A 149 13.65 -17.36 -8.60
C ILE A 149 14.32 -18.64 -9.11
N GLY A 150 13.75 -19.24 -10.16
CA GLY A 150 14.32 -20.43 -10.80
C GLY A 150 13.93 -21.78 -10.20
N GLY A 151 12.75 -21.91 -9.57
CA GLY A 151 12.24 -23.20 -9.07
C GLY A 151 12.69 -23.56 -7.64
N GLU A 152 13.44 -22.68 -6.98
CA GLU A 152 13.86 -22.84 -5.59
C GLU A 152 13.28 -21.71 -4.73
N LYS A 153 12.67 -22.06 -3.59
CA LYS A 153 12.15 -21.09 -2.61
C LYS A 153 13.31 -20.40 -1.89
N TYR A 154 13.73 -19.23 -2.36
CA TYR A 154 14.72 -18.41 -1.68
C TYR A 154 14.05 -17.45 -0.69
N GLY A 155 14.10 -17.80 0.59
CA GLY A 155 13.58 -17.00 1.71
C GLY A 155 12.78 -17.85 2.70
N PRO A 156 12.52 -17.36 3.93
CA PRO A 156 11.56 -18.03 4.80
C PRO A 156 10.24 -18.15 4.03
N VAL A 157 9.55 -19.27 4.23
CA VAL A 157 8.49 -19.89 3.40
C VAL A 157 7.23 -19.02 3.17
N TRP A 158 7.28 -17.74 3.52
CA TRP A 158 6.15 -16.84 3.71
C TRP A 158 6.16 -15.73 2.65
N THR A 159 5.30 -15.90 1.66
CA THR A 159 5.14 -14.99 0.52
C THR A 159 3.65 -14.75 0.34
N THR A 160 3.15 -13.72 1.01
CA THR A 160 1.69 -13.58 1.21
C THR A 160 1.08 -12.34 0.56
N ILE A 161 1.86 -11.40 0.03
CA ILE A 161 1.31 -10.18 -0.59
C ILE A 161 1.04 -10.37 -2.09
N ARG A 162 0.05 -11.19 -2.42
CA ARG A 162 -0.25 -11.52 -3.81
C ARG A 162 -0.70 -10.28 -4.60
N GLU A 163 -0.05 -10.00 -5.72
CA GLU A 163 -0.32 -8.84 -6.59
C GLU A 163 -1.77 -8.83 -7.10
N SER A 164 -2.34 -10.01 -7.31
CA SER A 164 -3.72 -10.21 -7.76
C SER A 164 -4.76 -10.13 -6.63
N GLU A 165 -4.35 -10.20 -5.36
CA GLU A 165 -5.25 -10.15 -4.22
C GLU A 165 -5.62 -8.70 -3.89
N THR A 166 -6.56 -8.19 -4.67
CA THR A 166 -7.05 -6.82 -4.60
C THR A 166 -8.58 -6.81 -4.70
N LEU A 167 -9.21 -5.72 -4.29
CA LEU A 167 -10.64 -5.55 -4.56
C LEU A 167 -10.86 -5.42 -6.07
N ASN A 168 -11.77 -6.24 -6.59
CA ASN A 168 -12.23 -6.13 -7.97
C ASN A 168 -13.55 -5.35 -7.99
N ALA A 169 -13.46 -4.03 -8.09
CA ALA A 169 -14.64 -3.27 -8.49
C ALA A 169 -14.99 -3.72 -9.92
N ARG A 170 -16.16 -4.35 -10.12
CA ARG A 170 -16.76 -4.43 -11.47
C ARG A 170 -17.10 -3.00 -11.87
N ALA A 171 -16.11 -2.22 -12.29
CA ALA A 171 -16.32 -0.92 -12.88
C ALA A 171 -17.24 -1.14 -14.09
N GLY A 172 -18.37 -0.44 -14.10
CA GLY A 172 -19.21 -0.35 -15.28
C GLY A 172 -18.33 0.01 -16.47
N ARG A 173 -18.57 -0.60 -17.63
CA ARG A 173 -17.75 -0.43 -18.82
C ARG A 173 -17.94 0.96 -19.47
N GLU A 174 -18.10 2.02 -18.69
CA GLU A 174 -18.70 3.26 -19.20
C GLU A 174 -17.68 4.36 -19.50
N ASN A 175 -16.44 4.32 -18.98
CA ASN A 175 -15.41 5.28 -19.42
C ASN A 175 -13.99 4.70 -19.45
N ALA A 176 -13.19 5.09 -20.45
CA ALA A 176 -11.80 4.64 -20.62
C ALA A 176 -10.89 4.99 -19.41
N ASP A 177 -11.24 6.02 -18.64
CA ASP A 177 -10.55 6.42 -17.41
C ASP A 177 -10.81 5.50 -16.20
N GLU A 178 -11.83 4.65 -16.24
CA GLU A 178 -12.10 3.66 -15.19
C GLU A 178 -11.21 2.42 -15.31
N ARG A 179 -10.41 2.33 -16.38
CA ARG A 179 -9.39 1.27 -16.57
C ARG A 179 -8.15 1.42 -15.70
N HIS A 180 -7.96 2.56 -15.03
CA HIS A 180 -6.75 2.87 -14.24
C HIS A 180 -6.94 2.69 -12.73
N ILE A 181 -7.86 1.80 -12.31
CA ILE A 181 -7.93 1.42 -10.90
C ILE A 181 -6.68 0.59 -10.60
N ALA A 182 -5.85 1.08 -9.68
CA ALA A 182 -4.70 0.37 -9.14
C ALA A 182 -4.99 0.04 -7.67
N PRO A 183 -5.85 -0.95 -7.40
CA PRO A 183 -6.16 -1.30 -6.02
C PRO A 183 -4.93 -1.91 -5.36
N LEU A 184 -4.63 -1.44 -4.15
CA LEU A 184 -3.50 -1.95 -3.36
C LEU A 184 -3.84 -3.35 -2.80
N GLN A 185 -2.81 -4.19 -2.65
CA GLN A 185 -2.97 -5.58 -2.21
C GLN A 185 -3.56 -5.66 -0.80
N LEU A 186 -4.53 -6.54 -0.59
CA LEU A 186 -5.25 -6.63 0.68
C LEU A 186 -4.34 -7.08 1.83
N GLU A 187 -3.44 -8.01 1.59
CA GLU A 187 -2.52 -8.49 2.63
C GLU A 187 -1.50 -7.41 3.02
N PHE A 188 -1.04 -6.59 2.08
CA PHE A 188 -0.19 -5.42 2.40
C PHE A 188 -0.88 -4.50 3.41
N ILE A 189 -2.15 -4.17 3.13
CA ILE A 189 -2.97 -3.30 3.97
C ILE A 189 -3.20 -3.98 5.33
N ARG A 190 -3.50 -5.29 5.32
CA ARG A 190 -3.80 -6.07 6.52
C ARG A 190 -2.63 -6.04 7.50
N ARG A 191 -1.41 -6.31 7.04
CA ARG A 191 -0.20 -6.24 7.89
C ARG A 191 -0.07 -4.89 8.59
N CYS A 192 -0.27 -3.79 7.85
CA CYS A 192 -0.19 -2.44 8.42
C CYS A 192 -1.29 -2.20 9.48
N ILE A 193 -2.52 -2.64 9.22
CA ILE A 193 -3.64 -2.47 10.14
C ILE A 193 -3.42 -3.25 11.43
N LEU A 194 -3.01 -4.52 11.33
CA LEU A 194 -2.84 -5.39 12.49
C LEU A 194 -1.66 -4.95 13.37
N LEU A 195 -0.55 -4.51 12.78
CA LEU A 195 0.61 -4.01 13.54
C LEU A 195 0.37 -2.66 14.23
N TYR A 196 -0.38 -1.76 13.60
CA TYR A 196 -0.39 -0.34 13.99
C TYR A 196 -1.74 0.16 14.53
N SER A 197 -2.71 -0.73 14.74
CA SER A 197 -3.98 -0.41 15.40
C SER A 197 -4.50 -1.56 16.25
N ASN A 198 -5.23 -1.26 17.32
CA ASN A 198 -6.01 -2.28 18.05
C ASN A 198 -7.39 -2.49 17.42
N PRO A 199 -8.05 -3.63 17.65
CA PRO A 199 -9.47 -3.81 17.37
C PRO A 199 -10.32 -2.66 17.95
N GLY A 200 -11.35 -2.24 17.22
CA GLY A 200 -12.22 -1.11 17.57
C GLY A 200 -11.63 0.29 17.34
N GLU A 201 -10.32 0.41 17.09
CA GLU A 201 -9.70 1.70 16.74
C GLU A 201 -10.09 2.17 15.35
N LEU A 202 -9.89 3.47 15.10
CA LEU A 202 -10.25 4.13 13.86
C LEU A 202 -9.05 4.20 12.92
N VAL A 203 -9.21 3.69 11.69
CA VAL A 203 -8.25 3.80 10.59
C VAL A 203 -8.72 4.90 9.63
N LEU A 204 -7.82 5.81 9.25
CA LEU A 204 -8.08 6.87 8.28
C LEU A 204 -7.43 6.54 6.93
N SER A 205 -8.21 6.69 5.86
CA SER A 205 -7.77 6.54 4.47
C SER A 205 -8.07 7.85 3.71
N PRO A 206 -7.11 8.78 3.57
CA PRO A 206 -7.37 10.06 2.88
C PRO A 206 -7.49 9.91 1.35
N PHE A 207 -7.11 8.75 0.80
CA PHE A 207 -7.18 8.39 -0.61
C PHE A 207 -7.86 7.02 -0.76
N GLY A 208 -9.18 7.01 -0.60
CA GLY A 208 -9.98 5.79 -0.44
C GLY A 208 -10.01 4.87 -1.64
N GLY A 209 -9.88 5.40 -2.86
CA GLY A 209 -10.02 4.64 -4.09
C GLY A 209 -11.34 3.87 -4.09
N ILE A 210 -11.27 2.58 -4.39
CA ILE A 210 -12.42 1.67 -4.37
C ILE A 210 -12.67 1.02 -2.99
N GLY A 211 -12.03 1.51 -1.94
CA GLY A 211 -12.30 1.11 -0.56
C GLY A 211 -11.46 -0.04 -0.01
N SER A 212 -10.30 -0.37 -0.57
CA SER A 212 -9.46 -1.47 -0.06
C SER A 212 -9.05 -1.29 1.40
N GLU A 213 -8.59 -0.09 1.78
CA GLU A 213 -8.17 0.22 3.15
C GLU A 213 -9.32 0.15 4.17
N PRO A 214 -10.48 0.82 3.96
CA PRO A 214 -11.60 0.68 4.88
C PRO A 214 -12.17 -0.74 4.92
N TYR A 215 -12.19 -1.47 3.78
CA TYR A 215 -12.62 -2.86 3.73
C TYR A 215 -11.77 -3.74 4.64
N VAL A 216 -10.44 -3.69 4.52
CA VAL A 216 -9.55 -4.50 5.36
C VAL A 216 -9.64 -4.09 6.82
N ALA A 217 -9.76 -2.79 7.12
CA ALA A 217 -9.92 -2.32 8.50
C ALA A 217 -11.19 -2.89 9.15
N VAL A 218 -12.35 -2.73 8.51
CA VAL A 218 -13.63 -3.21 9.04
C VAL A 218 -13.66 -4.73 9.14
N LYS A 219 -13.15 -5.44 8.12
CA LYS A 219 -13.07 -6.90 8.14
C LYS A 219 -12.22 -7.44 9.30
N ASN A 220 -11.21 -6.70 9.75
CA ASN A 220 -10.40 -7.05 10.92
C ASN A 220 -10.87 -6.31 12.20
N GLY A 221 -12.16 -5.95 12.30
CA GLY A 221 -12.73 -5.41 13.53
C GLY A 221 -12.28 -4.00 13.91
N ARG A 222 -11.70 -3.22 12.99
CA ARG A 222 -11.47 -1.77 13.18
C ARG A 222 -12.66 -0.99 12.65
N ARG A 223 -12.73 0.30 13.00
CA ARG A 223 -13.58 1.28 12.32
C ARG A 223 -12.75 1.97 11.24
N ALA A 224 -13.38 2.47 10.19
CA ALA A 224 -12.69 3.18 9.13
C ALA A 224 -13.39 4.48 8.73
N VAL A 225 -12.61 5.49 8.38
CA VAL A 225 -13.06 6.70 7.68
C VAL A 225 -12.21 6.84 6.43
N SER A 226 -12.87 7.09 5.30
CA SER A 226 -12.21 7.18 4.00
C SER A 226 -12.74 8.36 3.19
N CYS A 227 -11.84 9.01 2.44
CA CYS A 227 -12.18 10.12 1.54
C CYS A 227 -11.76 9.74 0.11
N GLU A 228 -12.63 9.96 -0.87
CA GLU A 228 -12.33 9.73 -2.28
C GLU A 228 -12.93 10.86 -3.11
N LEU A 229 -12.13 11.41 -4.02
CA LEU A 229 -12.52 12.58 -4.81
C LEU A 229 -13.37 12.17 -6.01
N LYS A 230 -13.08 11.03 -6.64
CA LYS A 230 -13.78 10.59 -7.85
C LYS A 230 -15.10 9.91 -7.47
N PRO A 231 -16.27 10.45 -7.90
CA PRO A 231 -17.57 9.89 -7.51
C PRO A 231 -17.72 8.40 -7.84
N SER A 232 -17.29 7.94 -9.02
CA SER A 232 -17.44 6.52 -9.38
C SER A 232 -16.57 5.56 -8.56
N TYR A 233 -15.41 6.02 -8.06
CA TYR A 233 -14.59 5.22 -7.14
C TYR A 233 -15.22 5.19 -5.74
N TRP A 234 -15.72 6.34 -5.28
CA TRP A 234 -16.48 6.43 -4.04
C TRP A 234 -17.73 5.54 -4.05
N GLU A 235 -18.52 5.55 -5.12
CA GLU A 235 -19.70 4.67 -5.27
C GLU A 235 -19.31 3.18 -5.22
N SER A 236 -18.20 2.82 -5.88
CA SER A 236 -17.66 1.46 -5.82
C SER A 236 -17.25 1.07 -4.39
N ALA A 237 -16.60 1.98 -3.66
CA ALA A 237 -16.23 1.78 -2.26
C ALA A 237 -17.46 1.61 -1.37
N VAL A 238 -18.50 2.43 -1.55
CA VAL A 238 -19.77 2.30 -0.80
C VAL A 238 -20.40 0.94 -1.03
N LYS A 239 -20.41 0.45 -2.27
CA LYS A 239 -20.92 -0.89 -2.59
C LYS A 239 -20.11 -1.98 -1.87
N VAL A 240 -18.77 -1.92 -1.97
CA VAL A 240 -17.88 -2.85 -1.25
C VAL A 240 -18.18 -2.88 0.24
N MET A 241 -18.35 -1.71 0.87
CA MET A 241 -18.63 -1.63 2.30
C MET A 241 -20.01 -2.19 2.67
N ARG A 242 -21.04 -1.97 1.85
CA ARG A 242 -22.38 -2.55 2.06
C ARG A 242 -22.36 -4.07 1.89
N ASP A 243 -21.64 -4.58 0.90
CA ASP A 243 -21.49 -6.01 0.67
C ASP A 243 -20.74 -6.67 1.84
N LEU A 244 -19.71 -6.01 2.38
CA LEU A 244 -18.99 -6.48 3.58
C LEU A 244 -19.89 -6.46 4.82
N ASP A 245 -20.65 -5.38 5.05
CA ASP A 245 -21.57 -5.27 6.18
C ASP A 245 -22.61 -6.39 6.16
N TYR A 246 -23.20 -6.65 4.99
CA TYR A 246 -24.09 -7.79 4.78
C TYR A 246 -23.39 -9.12 5.12
N GLN A 247 -22.19 -9.37 4.57
CA GLN A 247 -21.43 -10.61 4.84
C GLN A 247 -21.13 -10.81 6.33
N MET A 248 -20.78 -9.75 7.05
CA MET A 248 -20.47 -9.79 8.48
C MET A 248 -21.73 -9.92 9.36
N SER A 249 -22.91 -9.56 8.83
CA SER A 249 -24.20 -9.72 9.53
C SER A 249 -24.79 -11.12 9.41
N LEU A 250 -24.33 -11.92 8.44
CA LEU A 250 -24.82 -13.28 8.26
C LEU A 250 -24.40 -14.15 9.46
N PRO A 251 -25.33 -14.95 10.02
CA PRO A 251 -24.98 -15.88 11.08
C PRO A 251 -23.94 -16.85 10.57
N THR A 252 -22.92 -17.09 11.39
CA THR A 252 -21.93 -18.12 11.12
C THR A 252 -22.48 -19.48 11.55
N LEU A 253 -21.92 -20.56 11.00
CA LEU A 253 -22.29 -21.92 11.37
C LEU A 253 -22.08 -22.21 12.88
N LEU A 254 -21.30 -21.39 13.57
CA LEU A 254 -21.06 -21.46 15.00
C LEU A 254 -22.12 -20.69 15.81
N ASP A 255 -22.75 -19.67 15.23
CA ASP A 255 -23.85 -18.95 15.88
C ASP A 255 -25.14 -19.79 15.92
N GLU A 256 -25.28 -20.75 15.01
CA GLU A 256 -26.40 -21.72 14.99
C GLU A 256 -26.21 -22.89 15.99
N LEU A 257 -25.01 -23.03 16.57
CA LEU A 257 -24.66 -24.09 17.53
C LEU A 257 -24.69 -23.61 19.00
N ALA A 258 -24.97 -22.33 19.23
CA ALA A 258 -25.06 -21.69 20.55
C ALA A 258 -26.52 -21.52 21.01
#